data_AF-A0A6L6XJ56-F1
#
_entry.id   AF-A0A6L6XJ56-F1
#
_cell.length_a   1.000
_cell.length_b   1.000
_cell.length_c   1.000
_cell.angle_alpha   90.00
_cell.angle_beta   90.00
_cell.angle_gamma   90.00
#
_symmetry.space_group_name_H-M   'P 1'
#
loop_
_entity.id
_entity.type
_entity.pdbx_description
1 polymer ?
#
loop_
_entity_poly.entity_id
_entity_poly.type
_entity_poly.pdbx_seq_one_letter_code
_entity_poly.pdbx_strand_id
1 'polypeptide(L)' 'MARTGRPKADKPFDHKVTVKFKEEEYQIMVEYAETHNLSISQLIRMGVELQMKQQANQ' A
#
# COMPACT_ATOMS: atom_id res chain seq x y z
N MET A 1 -5.12 30.00 -24.36
CA MET A 1 -4.93 29.81 -22.90
C MET A 1 -4.48 28.38 -22.66
N ALA A 2 -3.26 28.17 -22.15
CA ALA A 2 -2.78 26.84 -21.80
C ALA A 2 -3.65 26.30 -20.67
N ARG A 3 -4.23 25.10 -20.83
CA ARG A 3 -4.93 24.41 -19.75
C ARG A 3 -3.88 24.04 -18.72
N THR A 4 -3.76 24.81 -17.64
CA THR A 4 -2.89 24.48 -16.52
C THR A 4 -3.40 23.18 -15.92
N GLY A 5 -2.80 22.07 -16.30
CA GLY A 5 -3.13 20.74 -15.76
C GLY A 5 -2.75 20.65 -14.28
N ARG A 6 -3.06 19.50 -13.67
CA ARG A 6 -2.63 19.19 -12.30
C ARG A 6 -1.10 19.39 -12.20
N PRO A 7 -0.59 20.12 -11.20
CA PRO A 7 0.85 20.22 -10.96
C PRO A 7 1.46 18.83 -10.93
N LYS A 8 2.62 18.65 -11.58
CA LYS A 8 3.37 17.39 -11.51
C LYS A 8 3.71 17.16 -10.03
N ALA A 9 3.14 16.12 -9.43
CA ALA A 9 3.54 15.69 -8.11
C ALA A 9 4.95 15.11 -8.21
N ASP A 10 5.87 15.49 -7.32
CA ASP A 10 7.27 15.05 -7.36
C ASP A 10 7.44 13.53 -7.25
N LYS A 11 6.46 12.82 -6.63
CA LYS A 11 6.44 11.36 -6.49
C LYS A 11 5.00 10.83 -6.58
N PRO A 12 4.43 10.71 -7.78
CA PRO A 12 3.09 10.16 -7.93
C PRO A 12 3.12 8.63 -7.73
N PHE A 13 2.01 8.08 -7.22
CA PHE A 13 1.82 6.63 -7.15
C PHE A 13 1.48 6.11 -8.54
N ASP A 14 2.49 5.93 -9.38
CA ASP A 14 2.30 5.59 -10.80
C ASP A 14 2.07 4.10 -11.05
N HIS A 15 2.38 3.25 -10.07
CA HIS A 15 2.37 1.80 -10.22
C HIS A 15 1.22 1.18 -9.44
N LYS A 16 0.41 0.35 -10.13
CA LYS A 16 -0.68 -0.42 -9.52
C LYS A 16 -0.31 -1.89 -9.50
N VAL A 17 -0.38 -2.50 -8.31
CA VAL A 17 -0.27 -3.95 -8.12
C VAL A 17 -1.63 -4.46 -7.66
N THR A 18 -2.09 -5.57 -8.25
CA THR A 18 -3.35 -6.24 -7.87
C THR A 18 -3.02 -7.67 -7.48
N VAL A 19 -3.49 -8.10 -6.31
CA VAL A 19 -3.27 -9.44 -5.76
C VAL A 19 -4.62 -10.00 -5.33
N LYS A 20 -4.82 -11.31 -5.51
CA LYS A 20 -6.01 -12.03 -5.02
C LYS A 20 -5.66 -12.73 -3.72
N PHE A 21 -6.50 -12.57 -2.71
CA PHE A 21 -6.40 -13.23 -1.42
C PHE A 21 -7.58 -14.18 -1.24
N LYS A 22 -7.44 -15.15 -0.33
CA LYS A 22 -8.59 -15.90 0.18
C LYS A 22 -9.42 -15.03 1.12
N GLU A 23 -10.67 -15.43 1.32
CA GLU A 23 -11.60 -14.72 2.23
C GLU A 23 -11.04 -14.65 3.65
N GLU A 24 -10.48 -15.76 4.15
CA GLU A 24 -9.89 -15.85 5.49
C GLU A 24 -8.74 -14.85 5.69
N GLU A 25 -7.85 -14.76 4.70
CA GLU A 25 -6.71 -13.84 4.72
C GLU A 25 -7.19 -12.38 4.66
N TYR A 26 -8.21 -12.11 3.83
CA TYR A 26 -8.79 -10.78 3.72
C TYR A 26 -9.43 -10.33 5.03
N GLN A 27 -10.19 -11.20 5.71
CA GLN A 27 -10.85 -10.86 6.96
C GLN A 27 -9.86 -10.51 8.07
N ILE A 28 -8.75 -11.26 8.16
CA ILE A 28 -7.66 -10.96 9.10
C ILE A 28 -7.05 -9.58 8.80
N MET A 29 -6.85 -9.24 7.52
CA MET A 29 -6.33 -7.93 7.13
C MET A 29 -7.29 -6.79 7.46
N VAL A 30 -8.60 -7.00 7.29
CA VAL A 30 -9.64 -6.03 7.67
C VAL A 30 -9.60 -5.76 9.17
N GLU A 31 -9.64 -6.81 9.99
CA GLU A 31 -9.65 -6.69 11.46
C GLU A 31 -8.40 -5.96 11.98
N TYR A 32 -7.23 -6.30 11.44
CA TYR A 32 -5.99 -5.62 11.80
C TYR A 32 -6.02 -4.13 11.38
N ALA A 33 -6.49 -3.85 10.16
CA ALA A 33 -6.56 -2.49 9.63
C ALA A 33 -7.52 -1.61 10.46
N GLU A 34 -8.67 -2.15 10.85
CA GLU A 34 -9.64 -1.46 11.73
C GLU A 34 -9.07 -1.18 13.12
N THR A 35 -8.40 -2.18 13.73
CA THR A 35 -7.80 -2.04 15.06
C THR A 35 -6.71 -0.96 15.11
N HIS A 36 -6.00 -0.74 14.01
CA HIS A 36 -4.87 0.19 13.92
C HIS A 36 -5.20 1.49 13.19
N ASN A 37 -6.47 1.73 12.81
CA ASN A 37 -6.91 2.87 11.99
C ASN A 37 -6.11 3.03 10.68
N LEU A 38 -5.72 1.92 10.07
CA LEU A 38 -5.01 1.87 8.79
C LEU A 38 -5.95 1.42 7.67
N SER A 39 -5.65 1.80 6.44
CA SER A 39 -6.24 1.13 5.28
C SER A 39 -5.49 -0.18 4.98
N ILE A 40 -6.19 -1.16 4.41
CA ILE A 40 -5.57 -2.41 3.93
C ILE A 40 -4.41 -2.13 2.97
N SER A 41 -4.54 -1.08 2.14
CA SER A 41 -3.48 -0.67 1.21
C SER A 41 -2.21 -0.16 1.91
N GLN A 42 -2.35 0.54 3.04
CA GLN A 42 -1.22 0.99 3.85
C GLN A 42 -0.58 -0.19 4.59
N LEU A 43 -1.39 -1.09 5.14
CA LEU A 43 -0.93 -2.32 5.78
C LEU A 43 -0.05 -3.15 4.84
N ILE A 44 -0.52 -3.40 3.61
CA ILE A 44 0.25 -4.15 2.60
C ILE A 44 1.57 -3.45 2.27
N ARG A 45 1.54 -2.12 2.07
CA ARG A 45 2.76 -1.34 1.78
C ARG A 45 3.78 -1.44 2.90
N MET A 46 3.33 -1.31 4.15
CA MET A 46 4.18 -1.46 5.33
C MET A 46 4.76 -2.87 5.44
N GLY A 47 3.95 -3.91 5.20
CA GLY A 47 4.41 -5.30 5.20
C GLY A 47 5.51 -5.55 4.18
N VAL A 48 5.35 -5.03 2.95
CA VAL A 48 6.39 -5.12 1.91
C VAL A 48 7.66 -4.36 2.32
N GLU A 49 7.53 -3.15 2.85
CA GLU A 49 8.68 -2.34 3.28
C GLU A 49 9.47 -3.03 4.42
N LEU A 50 8.78 -3.62 5.39
CA LEU A 50 9.38 -4.38 6.48
C LEU A 50 10.15 -5.60 5.97
N GLN A 51 9.55 -6.38 5.07
CA GLN A 51 10.20 -7.56 4.49
C GLN A 51 11.46 -7.19 3.71
N MET A 52 11.42 -6.11 2.93
CA MET A 52 12.57 -5.64 2.15
C MET A 52 13.70 -5.13 3.05
N LYS A 53 13.37 -4.44 4.16
CA LYS A 53 14.37 -4.02 5.16
C LYS A 53 15.00 -5.19 5.91
N GLN A 54 14.21 -6.22 6.20
CA GLN A 54 14.71 -7.41 6.88
C GLN A 54 15.69 -8.21 6.02
N GLN A 55 15.45 -8.29 4.70
CA GLN A 55 16.38 -8.90 3.74
C GLN A 55 17.65 -8.08 3.51
N ALA A 56 17.58 -6.76 3.62
CA ALA A 56 18.75 -5.88 3.48
C ALA A 56 19.73 -5.96 4.68
N ASN A 57 19.27 -6.51 5.81
CA ASN A 57 20.06 -6.70 7.04
C ASN A 57 20.61 -8.13 7.21
N GLN A 58 20.48 -8.98 6.18
CA GLN A 58 21.07 -10.33 6.10
C GLN A 58 22.18 -10.35 5.04
#